data_AF-A0A2N7CYG0-F1
#
_entry.id   AF-A0A2N7CYG0-F1
#
_cell.length_a   1.000
_cell.length_b   1.000
_cell.length_c   1.000
_cell.angle_alpha   90.00
_cell.angle_beta   90.00
_cell.angle_gamma   90.00
#
_symmetry.space_group_name_H-M   'P 1'
#
loop_
_entity.id
_entity.type
_entity.pdbx_description
1 polymer ?
#
loop_
_entity_poly.entity_id
_entity_poly.type
_entity_poly.pdbx_seq_one_letter_code
_entity_poly.pdbx_strand_id
1 'polypeptide(L)'
;MIFKLHKLTPSLLLTALVSTGSTAAPLLIESASDWGGAHNSYPASNAIDGSTDWSSRWAAEGVVNLVLDLGSVQKVEDLDIAWGKGDTQSYRFEIRTLADESSSTWDKVYSGSSSGTSTYYENYDITDISARWVRIKIFENTAGSTWTNIKEVAIFGNSSSENTNLDPNVAPSENFDLLDWYLSIPIDEGDGYATSVKENALDDRYEDEFFYTGSDGGMVFYTPVKGVTTSSGTKYVRTELREMLRRGDTSKSTSGKENNWAFSSIPTGDQSGWGGIDGQMNATLAINHVTTTSSNEEQVGRIVVGQIHAEKNEPIRLYYHKLPGNSNGAVYFAHETSKASGGDETWYNLLGNMVDSSGNLDSTSNPSSGIALDETFSYSITVEGDKLIVVLSKNGAEIAAKEVNMANSGYDDADNYMYFKAGIYLQDNSSNDDDYAKVTFYKLDNSHD
;
A
#
# COMPACT_ATOMS: atom_id res chain seq x y z
N MET A 1 24.59 54.00 -48.86
CA MET A 1 25.15 52.76 -48.30
C MET A 1 24.02 52.00 -47.64
N ILE A 2 23.78 50.78 -48.09
CA ILE A 2 22.69 49.89 -47.65
C ILE A 2 23.02 49.39 -46.25
N PHE A 3 22.12 49.54 -45.28
CA PHE A 3 22.11 48.69 -44.08
C PHE A 3 20.73 48.09 -43.87
N LYS A 4 20.70 46.77 -44.02
CA LYS A 4 19.57 45.86 -43.85
C LYS A 4 19.32 45.59 -42.37
N LEU A 5 18.05 45.37 -42.06
CA LEU A 5 17.49 44.79 -40.83
C LEU A 5 18.34 43.65 -40.25
N HIS A 6 18.51 43.65 -38.92
CA HIS A 6 18.65 42.44 -38.13
C HIS A 6 17.43 42.31 -37.21
N LYS A 7 16.63 41.27 -37.46
CA LYS A 7 15.59 40.78 -36.54
C LYS A 7 16.30 40.08 -35.38
N LEU A 8 15.96 40.44 -34.15
CA LEU A 8 16.30 39.68 -32.95
C LEU A 8 15.48 38.38 -32.93
N THR A 9 16.17 37.25 -32.90
CA THR A 9 15.59 35.92 -32.63
C THR A 9 15.34 35.74 -31.13
N PRO A 10 14.26 35.06 -30.71
CA PRO A 10 14.01 34.76 -29.31
C PRO A 10 14.99 33.67 -28.82
N SER A 11 15.55 33.88 -27.63
CA SER A 11 16.33 32.88 -26.92
C SER A 11 15.41 31.75 -26.49
N LEU A 12 15.61 30.57 -27.05
CA LEU A 12 14.94 29.34 -26.64
C LEU A 12 15.50 28.94 -25.26
N LEU A 13 14.70 29.11 -24.21
CA LEU A 13 15.01 28.57 -22.89
C LEU A 13 14.81 27.06 -22.99
N LEU A 14 15.92 26.31 -23.05
CA LEU A 14 15.90 24.86 -23.00
C LEU A 14 15.60 24.44 -21.57
N THR A 15 14.32 24.21 -21.24
CA THR A 15 13.93 23.49 -20.03
C THR A 15 14.43 22.06 -20.17
N ALA A 16 15.57 21.77 -19.51
CA ALA A 16 15.96 20.39 -19.28
C ALA A 16 14.92 19.78 -18.32
N LEU A 17 13.97 19.01 -18.85
CA LEU A 17 13.30 18.02 -18.03
C LEU A 17 14.37 17.03 -17.59
N VAL A 18 14.76 17.11 -16.33
CA VAL A 18 15.42 16.00 -15.66
C VAL A 18 14.31 14.99 -15.42
N SER A 19 14.12 14.05 -16.36
CA SER A 19 13.39 12.83 -16.05
C SER A 19 14.25 12.09 -15.03
N THR A 20 13.82 12.07 -13.78
CA THR A 20 14.29 11.09 -12.80
C THR A 20 13.77 9.74 -13.27
N GLY A 21 14.50 9.10 -14.18
CA GLY A 21 14.26 7.71 -14.54
C GLY A 21 14.49 6.90 -13.28
N SER A 22 13.41 6.39 -12.70
CA SER A 22 13.46 5.31 -11.72
C SER A 22 14.19 4.17 -12.41
N THR A 23 15.35 3.76 -11.89
CA THR A 23 16.04 2.57 -12.40
C THR A 23 15.28 1.34 -11.89
N ALA A 24 14.81 0.48 -12.80
CA ALA A 24 14.17 -0.79 -12.47
C ALA A 24 15.04 -1.60 -11.46
N ALA A 25 14.42 -2.10 -10.39
CA ALA A 25 15.09 -2.88 -9.35
C ALA A 25 14.89 -4.40 -9.60
N PRO A 26 15.80 -5.27 -9.15
CA PRO A 26 15.60 -6.71 -9.25
C PRO A 26 14.39 -7.15 -8.42
N LEU A 27 13.49 -7.92 -9.04
CA LEU A 27 12.32 -8.52 -8.41
C LEU A 27 12.65 -9.92 -7.90
N LEU A 28 12.04 -10.31 -6.77
CA LEU A 28 12.13 -11.68 -6.26
C LEU A 28 11.33 -12.62 -7.17
N ILE A 29 11.97 -13.70 -7.60
CA ILE A 29 11.29 -14.82 -8.26
C ILE A 29 11.05 -15.89 -7.20
N GLU A 30 9.80 -16.08 -6.79
CA GLU A 30 9.42 -17.03 -5.73
C GLU A 30 9.63 -18.48 -6.18
N SER A 31 9.28 -18.80 -7.44
CA SER A 31 9.47 -20.15 -7.96
C SER A 31 9.65 -20.18 -9.48
N ALA A 32 10.25 -21.28 -9.95
CA ALA A 32 10.41 -21.58 -11.36
C ALA A 32 9.89 -22.99 -11.68
N SER A 33 9.17 -23.10 -12.80
CA SER A 33 8.62 -24.36 -13.32
C SER A 33 8.78 -24.45 -14.84
N ASP A 34 8.54 -25.62 -15.41
CA ASP A 34 8.51 -25.84 -16.85
C ASP A 34 7.19 -26.48 -17.31
N TRP A 35 6.76 -26.18 -18.54
CA TRP A 35 5.58 -26.81 -19.14
C TRP A 35 5.90 -28.12 -19.89
N GLY A 36 6.95 -28.81 -19.46
CA GLY A 36 7.39 -30.09 -20.00
C GLY A 36 8.70 -30.00 -20.78
N GLY A 37 9.41 -31.13 -20.79
CA GLY A 37 10.68 -31.30 -21.51
C GLY A 37 11.91 -31.09 -20.64
N ALA A 38 11.78 -30.68 -19.36
CA ALA A 38 12.92 -30.50 -18.47
C ALA A 38 13.71 -31.79 -18.20
N HIS A 39 15.02 -31.63 -18.10
CA HIS A 39 15.95 -32.67 -17.70
C HIS A 39 15.98 -32.79 -16.17
N ASN A 40 15.84 -34.01 -15.64
CA ASN A 40 15.77 -34.25 -14.18
C ASN A 40 16.95 -33.68 -13.37
N SER A 41 18.16 -33.69 -13.92
CA SER A 41 19.36 -33.14 -13.25
C SER A 41 19.53 -31.62 -13.40
N TYR A 42 18.69 -30.97 -14.21
CA TYR A 42 18.79 -29.56 -14.56
C TYR A 42 17.39 -28.91 -14.50
N PRO A 43 16.74 -28.91 -13.32
CA PRO A 43 15.37 -28.43 -13.15
C PRO A 43 15.24 -26.91 -13.34
N ALA A 44 14.00 -26.43 -13.48
CA ALA A 44 13.69 -25.01 -13.66
C ALA A 44 14.22 -24.11 -12.52
N SER A 45 14.25 -24.63 -11.29
CA SER A 45 14.80 -23.92 -10.12
C SER A 45 16.26 -23.50 -10.28
N ASN A 46 17.04 -24.22 -11.10
CA ASN A 46 18.43 -23.85 -11.37
C ASN A 46 18.57 -22.57 -12.20
N ALA A 47 17.48 -22.04 -12.78
CA ALA A 47 17.52 -20.79 -13.53
C ALA A 47 17.29 -19.56 -12.63
N ILE A 48 17.11 -19.75 -11.32
CA ILE A 48 16.82 -18.70 -10.33
C ILE A 48 17.61 -18.91 -9.03
N ASP A 49 18.72 -19.65 -9.09
CA ASP A 49 19.50 -20.02 -7.90
C ASP A 49 20.69 -19.08 -7.64
N GLY A 50 20.82 -18.03 -8.44
CA GLY A 50 21.90 -17.05 -8.38
C GLY A 50 23.22 -17.53 -8.99
N SER A 51 23.26 -18.72 -9.60
CA SER A 51 24.48 -19.29 -10.17
C SER A 51 24.49 -19.22 -11.70
N THR A 52 25.50 -18.56 -12.24
CA THR A 52 25.77 -18.55 -13.70
C THR A 52 26.71 -19.68 -14.16
N ASP A 53 26.98 -20.68 -13.32
CA ASP A 53 27.84 -21.83 -13.64
C ASP A 53 27.15 -22.83 -14.56
N TRP A 54 27.88 -23.44 -15.49
CA TRP A 54 27.29 -24.43 -16.42
C TRP A 54 26.66 -25.65 -15.72
N SER A 55 27.14 -26.01 -14.52
CA SER A 55 26.56 -27.08 -13.72
C SER A 55 25.19 -26.73 -13.14
N SER A 56 24.91 -25.45 -12.89
CA SER A 56 23.61 -24.92 -12.45
C SER A 56 22.92 -24.26 -13.63
N ARG A 57 22.10 -25.04 -14.31
CA ARG A 57 21.26 -24.55 -15.40
C ARG A 57 19.94 -25.28 -15.41
N TRP A 58 18.92 -24.63 -15.93
CA TRP A 58 17.76 -25.30 -16.47
C TRP A 58 18.08 -25.84 -17.86
N ALA A 59 17.70 -27.09 -18.13
CA ALA A 59 17.81 -27.68 -19.45
C ALA A 59 16.52 -28.39 -19.84
N ALA A 60 16.04 -28.16 -21.07
CA ALA A 60 14.83 -28.78 -21.56
C ALA A 60 14.89 -29.08 -23.06
N GLU A 61 14.19 -30.13 -23.51
CA GLU A 61 14.18 -30.59 -24.90
C GLU A 61 12.92 -30.18 -25.68
N GLY A 62 13.09 -29.68 -26.90
CA GLY A 62 12.03 -29.29 -27.82
C GLY A 62 11.72 -27.79 -27.77
N VAL A 63 10.46 -27.45 -28.10
CA VAL A 63 9.92 -26.09 -27.91
C VAL A 63 9.43 -26.00 -26.47
N VAL A 64 10.18 -25.29 -25.64
CA VAL A 64 10.06 -25.36 -24.18
C VAL A 64 9.62 -24.02 -23.60
N ASN A 65 9.08 -24.07 -22.38
CA ASN A 65 8.65 -22.89 -21.63
C ASN A 65 9.23 -22.96 -20.22
N LEU A 66 10.04 -21.97 -19.84
CA LEU A 66 10.37 -21.68 -18.45
C LEU A 66 9.33 -20.69 -17.93
N VAL A 67 8.75 -20.98 -16.77
CA VAL A 67 7.72 -20.15 -16.13
C VAL A 67 8.21 -19.74 -14.76
N LEU A 68 8.23 -18.45 -14.52
CA LEU A 68 8.69 -17.81 -13.30
C LEU A 68 7.47 -17.21 -12.61
N ASP A 69 7.31 -17.47 -11.31
CA ASP A 69 6.28 -16.89 -10.47
C ASP A 69 6.92 -15.86 -9.54
N LEU A 70 6.46 -14.61 -9.60
CA LEU A 70 6.88 -13.52 -8.72
C LEU A 70 6.13 -13.54 -7.37
N GLY A 71 5.21 -14.48 -7.17
CA GLY A 71 4.38 -14.65 -5.97
C GLY A 71 3.21 -13.69 -5.87
N SER A 72 3.34 -12.51 -6.47
CA SER A 72 2.33 -11.47 -6.52
C SER A 72 2.45 -10.67 -7.83
N VAL A 73 1.47 -9.84 -8.14
CA VAL A 73 1.52 -8.98 -9.33
C VAL A 73 2.50 -7.84 -9.08
N GLN A 74 3.53 -7.75 -9.93
CA GLN A 74 4.60 -6.75 -9.89
C GLN A 74 4.68 -6.01 -11.23
N LYS A 75 5.21 -4.78 -11.25
CA LYS A 75 5.59 -4.14 -12.52
C LYS A 75 6.87 -4.80 -13.02
N VAL A 76 6.87 -5.25 -14.27
CA VAL A 76 8.02 -5.85 -14.96
C VAL A 76 8.39 -4.96 -16.14
N GLU A 77 9.66 -4.62 -16.24
CA GLU A 77 10.24 -3.66 -17.20
C GLU A 77 11.37 -4.30 -18.01
N ASP A 78 12.23 -5.11 -17.37
CA ASP A 78 13.34 -5.78 -18.05
C ASP A 78 13.55 -7.22 -17.56
N LEU A 79 14.17 -8.04 -18.41
CA LEU A 79 14.71 -9.34 -18.03
C LEU A 79 16.19 -9.45 -18.38
N ASP A 80 17.00 -9.92 -17.44
CA ASP A 80 18.34 -10.39 -17.72
C ASP A 80 18.34 -11.92 -17.83
N ILE A 81 18.87 -12.47 -18.92
CA ILE A 81 18.97 -13.92 -19.12
C ILE A 81 20.42 -14.30 -19.43
N ALA A 82 20.99 -15.19 -18.62
CA ALA A 82 22.28 -15.81 -18.88
C ALA A 82 22.07 -17.14 -19.65
N TRP A 83 22.28 -17.10 -20.96
CA TRP A 83 22.07 -18.27 -21.82
C TRP A 83 23.16 -19.34 -21.67
N GLY A 84 22.76 -20.61 -21.74
CA GLY A 84 23.70 -21.71 -21.80
C GLY A 84 24.43 -21.73 -23.14
N LYS A 85 25.77 -21.77 -23.14
CA LYS A 85 26.60 -21.66 -24.35
C LYS A 85 26.28 -20.41 -25.20
N GLY A 86 25.84 -19.33 -24.56
CA GLY A 86 25.41 -18.11 -25.23
C GLY A 86 26.51 -17.38 -26.02
N ASP A 87 27.76 -17.81 -25.96
CA ASP A 87 28.91 -17.34 -26.73
C ASP A 87 29.17 -18.13 -28.03
N THR A 88 28.44 -19.23 -28.24
CA THR A 88 28.61 -20.12 -29.40
C THR A 88 27.29 -20.41 -30.13
N GLN A 89 26.15 -20.10 -29.52
CA GLN A 89 24.83 -20.25 -30.11
C GLN A 89 23.87 -19.18 -29.60
N SER A 90 22.93 -18.77 -30.46
CA SER A 90 21.81 -17.90 -30.10
C SER A 90 20.51 -18.70 -30.03
N TYR A 91 19.55 -18.18 -29.27
CA TYR A 91 18.24 -18.76 -29.04
C TYR A 91 17.16 -17.83 -29.56
N ARG A 92 16.18 -18.33 -30.32
CA ARG A 92 14.98 -17.56 -30.70
C ARG A 92 13.90 -17.77 -29.64
N PHE A 93 13.37 -16.69 -29.07
CA PHE A 93 12.44 -16.78 -27.95
C PHE A 93 11.41 -15.65 -27.93
N GLU A 94 10.37 -15.81 -27.11
CA GLU A 94 9.43 -14.76 -26.73
C GLU A 94 9.22 -14.77 -25.21
N ILE A 95 8.88 -13.60 -24.66
CA ILE A 95 8.48 -13.45 -23.27
C ILE A 95 6.98 -13.13 -23.27
N ARG A 96 6.23 -13.89 -22.48
CA ARG A 96 4.83 -13.60 -22.20
C ARG A 96 4.57 -13.48 -20.71
N THR A 97 3.57 -12.72 -20.33
CA THR A 97 3.21 -12.49 -18.92
C THR A 97 1.74 -12.79 -18.65
N LEU A 98 1.43 -13.04 -17.38
CA LEU A 98 0.07 -13.22 -16.87
C LEU A 98 -0.03 -12.57 -15.48
N ALA A 99 -1.05 -11.75 -15.24
CA ALA A 99 -1.29 -11.12 -13.94
C ALA A 99 -2.26 -11.92 -13.06
N ASP A 100 -3.23 -12.58 -13.68
CA ASP A 100 -4.37 -13.21 -13.01
C ASP A 100 -4.45 -14.70 -13.38
N GLU A 101 -4.47 -15.57 -12.37
CA GLU A 101 -4.62 -17.03 -12.51
C GLU A 101 -5.94 -17.44 -13.17
N SER A 102 -6.97 -16.58 -13.11
CA SER A 102 -8.25 -16.81 -13.76
C SER A 102 -8.20 -16.62 -15.28
N SER A 103 -7.17 -15.93 -15.78
CA SER A 103 -6.96 -15.70 -17.21
C SER A 103 -6.19 -16.85 -17.86
N SER A 104 -6.66 -17.27 -19.04
CA SER A 104 -5.93 -18.21 -19.90
C SER A 104 -5.11 -17.51 -20.99
N THR A 105 -5.17 -16.18 -21.07
CA THR A 105 -4.51 -15.39 -22.11
C THR A 105 -3.25 -14.75 -21.57
N TRP A 106 -2.12 -15.08 -22.18
CA TRP A 106 -0.81 -14.52 -21.84
C TRP A 106 -0.44 -13.38 -22.78
N ASP A 107 -0.10 -12.22 -22.23
CA ASP A 107 0.32 -11.05 -22.98
C ASP A 107 1.73 -11.22 -23.51
N LYS A 108 1.96 -10.96 -24.79
CA LYS A 108 3.31 -11.03 -25.38
C LYS A 108 3.99 -9.68 -25.26
N VAL A 109 5.02 -9.61 -24.41
CA VAL A 109 5.75 -8.37 -24.09
C VAL A 109 7.10 -8.26 -24.78
N TYR A 110 7.65 -9.38 -25.26
CA TYR A 110 8.90 -9.40 -26.01
C TYR A 110 8.97 -10.56 -26.99
N SER A 111 9.70 -10.38 -28.09
CA SER A 111 10.09 -11.45 -29.02
C SER A 111 11.40 -11.09 -29.69
N GLY A 112 12.36 -12.01 -29.70
CA GLY A 112 13.68 -11.71 -30.23
C GLY A 112 14.59 -12.94 -30.33
N SER A 113 15.89 -12.70 -30.34
CA SER A 113 16.91 -13.73 -30.25
C SER A 113 18.04 -13.26 -29.35
N SER A 114 18.67 -14.21 -28.64
CA SER A 114 19.88 -13.90 -27.87
C SER A 114 21.06 -13.61 -28.79
N SER A 115 22.11 -13.00 -28.24
CA SER A 115 23.23 -12.46 -29.03
C SER A 115 24.07 -13.54 -29.70
N GLY A 116 24.25 -14.69 -29.03
CA GLY A 116 25.22 -15.71 -29.46
C GLY A 116 26.68 -15.28 -29.26
N THR A 117 26.94 -14.26 -28.42
CA THR A 117 28.27 -13.70 -28.17
C THR A 117 28.70 -13.63 -26.70
N SER A 118 27.85 -14.03 -25.76
CA SER A 118 28.11 -13.89 -24.31
C SER A 118 27.58 -15.06 -23.50
N THR A 119 28.34 -15.46 -22.48
CA THR A 119 27.88 -16.38 -21.43
C THR A 119 27.36 -15.65 -20.18
N TYR A 120 27.40 -14.32 -20.17
CA TYR A 120 26.86 -13.48 -19.11
C TYR A 120 25.40 -13.10 -19.38
N TYR A 121 24.78 -12.38 -18.45
CA TYR A 121 23.45 -11.83 -18.65
C TYR A 121 23.38 -10.99 -19.93
N GLU A 122 22.33 -11.24 -20.69
CA GLU A 122 21.84 -10.35 -21.73
C GLU A 122 20.56 -9.70 -21.23
N ASN A 123 20.52 -8.37 -21.30
CA ASN A 123 19.36 -7.58 -20.92
C ASN A 123 18.36 -7.47 -22.08
N TYR A 124 17.08 -7.65 -21.76
CA TYR A 124 15.96 -7.53 -22.69
C TYR A 124 14.92 -6.58 -22.10
N ASP A 125 14.90 -5.36 -22.64
CA ASP A 125 13.84 -4.37 -22.46
C ASP A 125 12.53 -4.91 -23.05
N ILE A 126 11.50 -5.02 -22.21
CA ILE A 126 10.19 -5.55 -22.57
C ILE A 126 9.13 -4.44 -22.60
N THR A 127 7.96 -4.72 -23.16
CA THR A 127 6.83 -3.82 -22.92
C THR A 127 6.44 -3.86 -21.43
N ASP A 128 6.72 -2.78 -20.71
CA ASP A 128 6.34 -2.53 -19.32
C ASP A 128 4.92 -3.02 -18.97
N ILE A 129 4.80 -3.95 -18.03
CA ILE A 129 3.51 -4.57 -17.70
C ILE A 129 3.41 -4.97 -16.23
N SER A 130 2.19 -5.00 -15.68
CA SER A 130 1.94 -5.64 -14.38
C SER A 130 1.69 -7.13 -14.58
N ALA A 131 2.46 -7.98 -13.92
CA ALA A 131 2.41 -9.42 -14.07
C ALA A 131 2.82 -10.15 -12.78
N ARG A 132 2.26 -11.34 -12.55
CA ARG A 132 2.74 -12.27 -11.53
C ARG A 132 3.59 -13.37 -12.15
N TRP A 133 3.15 -13.92 -13.28
CA TRP A 133 3.88 -14.96 -13.98
C TRP A 133 4.57 -14.43 -15.22
N VAL A 134 5.82 -14.83 -15.41
CA VAL A 134 6.63 -14.52 -16.59
C VAL A 134 7.06 -15.81 -17.25
N ARG A 135 6.75 -15.98 -18.54
CA ARG A 135 7.03 -17.17 -19.31
C ARG A 135 8.00 -16.86 -20.45
N ILE A 136 9.15 -17.50 -20.42
CA ILE A 136 10.14 -17.48 -21.50
C ILE A 136 9.92 -18.71 -22.36
N LYS A 137 9.45 -18.52 -23.59
CA LYS A 137 9.24 -19.61 -24.56
C LYS A 137 10.35 -19.61 -25.58
N ILE A 138 11.06 -20.72 -25.70
CA ILE A 138 12.21 -20.88 -26.59
C ILE A 138 11.82 -21.80 -27.74
N PHE A 139 12.09 -21.36 -28.97
CA PHE A 139 11.68 -22.05 -30.19
C PHE A 139 12.79 -22.93 -30.77
N GLU A 140 14.00 -22.37 -30.88
CA GLU A 140 15.13 -23.01 -31.55
C GLU A 140 16.45 -22.33 -31.18
N ASN A 141 17.58 -22.96 -31.51
CA ASN A 141 18.92 -22.39 -31.38
C ASN A 141 19.75 -22.61 -32.66
N THR A 142 20.76 -21.75 -32.87
CA THR A 142 21.59 -21.79 -34.08
C THR A 142 22.53 -22.98 -34.17
N ALA A 143 22.74 -23.74 -33.09
CA ALA A 143 23.50 -25.00 -33.12
C ALA A 143 22.68 -26.17 -33.70
N GLY A 144 21.38 -25.99 -33.94
CA GLY A 144 20.49 -27.04 -34.45
C GLY A 144 20.20 -28.14 -33.42
N SER A 145 20.48 -27.90 -32.13
CA SER A 145 20.16 -28.84 -31.06
C SER A 145 18.69 -28.75 -30.66
N THR A 146 18.08 -29.86 -30.26
CA THR A 146 16.76 -29.87 -29.61
C THR A 146 16.81 -29.40 -28.16
N TRP A 147 18.00 -29.23 -27.57
CA TRP A 147 18.17 -28.86 -26.17
C TRP A 147 18.35 -27.35 -25.97
N THR A 148 17.52 -26.79 -25.10
CA THR A 148 17.64 -25.42 -24.56
C THR A 148 18.34 -25.45 -23.22
N ASN A 149 19.16 -24.42 -22.94
CA ASN A 149 19.83 -24.26 -21.66
C ASN A 149 19.77 -22.79 -21.23
N ILE A 150 19.27 -22.53 -20.02
CA ILE A 150 19.33 -21.20 -19.37
C ILE A 150 20.05 -21.40 -18.04
N LYS A 151 21.07 -20.59 -17.79
CA LYS A 151 21.84 -20.66 -16.54
C LYS A 151 21.15 -19.88 -15.45
N GLU A 152 20.72 -18.65 -15.74
CA GLU A 152 20.12 -17.77 -14.74
C GLU A 152 19.18 -16.75 -15.42
N VAL A 153 18.14 -16.34 -14.70
CA VAL A 153 17.21 -15.27 -15.07
C VAL A 153 17.06 -14.32 -13.90
N ALA A 154 17.20 -13.02 -14.15
CA ALA A 154 16.75 -11.98 -13.24
C ALA A 154 15.64 -11.16 -13.93
N ILE A 155 14.64 -10.76 -13.16
CA ILE A 155 13.54 -9.93 -13.62
C ILE A 155 13.67 -8.58 -12.91
N PHE A 156 13.51 -7.49 -13.65
CA PHE A 156 13.56 -6.14 -13.11
C PHE A 156 12.26 -5.41 -13.37
N GLY A 157 11.92 -4.53 -12.46
CA GLY A 157 10.84 -3.57 -12.61
C GLY A 157 10.60 -2.87 -11.29
N ASN A 158 9.62 -1.97 -11.28
CA ASN A 158 9.24 -1.29 -10.04
C ASN A 158 8.25 -2.16 -9.26
N SER A 159 8.67 -2.78 -8.16
CA SER A 159 7.77 -3.62 -7.37
C SER A 159 6.51 -2.83 -7.01
N SER A 160 5.34 -3.28 -7.49
CA SER A 160 4.07 -2.61 -7.20
C SER A 160 3.48 -3.03 -5.86
N SER A 161 4.06 -4.04 -5.20
CA SER A 161 4.15 -4.02 -3.74
C SER A 161 5.20 -2.96 -3.41
N GLU A 162 4.82 -1.85 -2.77
CA GLU A 162 5.81 -0.97 -2.16
C GLU A 162 6.72 -1.85 -1.29
N ASN A 163 7.93 -2.13 -1.78
CA ASN A 163 8.98 -2.81 -1.05
C ASN A 163 9.46 -1.81 0.00
N THR A 164 8.60 -1.64 0.99
CA THR A 164 8.94 -1.10 2.29
C THR A 164 9.95 -2.13 2.77
N ASN A 165 11.23 -1.83 2.60
CA ASN A 165 12.34 -2.70 2.99
C ASN A 165 12.38 -2.75 4.54
N LEU A 166 11.29 -3.23 5.13
CA LEU A 166 11.03 -3.26 6.56
C LEU A 166 11.79 -4.45 7.12
N ASP A 167 12.54 -4.21 8.17
CA ASP A 167 13.29 -5.26 8.83
C ASP A 167 12.39 -5.93 9.88
N PRO A 168 12.10 -7.24 9.79
CA PRO A 168 11.30 -7.95 10.79
C PRO A 168 11.98 -8.09 12.17
N ASN A 169 13.24 -7.67 12.30
CA ASN A 169 14.03 -7.79 13.53
C ASN A 169 14.17 -6.46 14.30
N VAL A 170 13.49 -5.40 13.86
CA VAL A 170 13.53 -4.08 14.50
C VAL A 170 12.14 -3.67 14.97
N ALA A 171 12.06 -2.75 15.94
CA ALA A 171 10.78 -2.25 16.43
C ALA A 171 10.08 -1.38 15.37
N PRO A 172 8.75 -1.13 15.47
CA PRO A 172 8.03 -0.35 14.49
C PRO A 172 8.65 1.03 14.22
N SER A 173 9.17 1.73 15.24
CA SER A 173 9.81 3.04 15.07
C SER A 173 11.13 3.03 14.29
N GLU A 174 11.74 1.86 14.08
CA GLU A 174 12.94 1.73 13.25
C GLU A 174 12.58 1.52 11.77
N ASN A 175 11.34 1.12 11.49
CA ASN A 175 10.78 0.90 10.15
C ASN A 175 9.87 2.07 9.69
N PHE A 176 9.31 2.83 10.63
CA PHE A 176 8.36 3.93 10.41
C PHE A 176 8.79 5.16 11.21
N ASP A 177 8.60 6.37 10.67
CA ASP A 177 8.73 7.59 11.48
C ASP A 177 7.51 7.68 12.42
N LEU A 178 7.72 7.41 13.71
CA LEU A 178 6.65 7.42 14.71
C LEU A 178 6.71 8.61 15.67
N LEU A 179 7.71 9.50 15.52
CA LEU A 179 7.90 10.60 16.46
C LEU A 179 6.79 11.65 16.36
N ASP A 180 6.08 11.72 15.23
CA ASP A 180 4.87 12.51 15.03
C ASP A 180 3.58 11.73 15.35
N TRP A 181 3.63 10.70 16.19
CA TRP A 181 2.45 9.99 16.67
C TRP A 181 2.53 9.73 18.18
N TYR A 182 1.38 9.69 18.85
CA TYR A 182 1.25 8.86 20.06
C TYR A 182 0.35 7.67 19.76
N LEU A 183 0.58 6.56 20.45
CA LEU A 183 -0.23 5.35 20.34
C LEU A 183 -1.19 5.23 21.53
N SER A 184 -2.47 4.98 21.26
CA SER A 184 -3.42 4.54 22.28
C SER A 184 -3.48 3.01 22.28
N ILE A 185 -3.33 2.37 23.44
CA ILE A 185 -3.46 0.92 23.63
C ILE A 185 -4.57 0.59 24.64
N PRO A 186 -5.24 -0.57 24.56
CA PRO A 186 -6.43 -0.88 25.34
C PRO A 186 -6.15 -1.36 26.78
N ILE A 187 -5.09 -0.83 27.40
CA ILE A 187 -4.66 -1.12 28.77
C ILE A 187 -5.06 0.04 29.69
N ASP A 188 -5.58 -0.27 30.88
CA ASP A 188 -5.84 0.68 31.97
C ASP A 188 -4.69 0.68 32.96
N GLU A 189 -4.00 1.82 33.09
CA GLU A 189 -2.92 2.03 34.06
C GLU A 189 -3.40 2.70 35.36
N GLY A 190 -4.71 2.71 35.62
CA GLY A 190 -5.32 3.08 36.89
C GLY A 190 -6.20 4.32 36.87
N ASP A 191 -6.42 4.93 35.70
CA ASP A 191 -7.32 6.07 35.52
C ASP A 191 -8.68 5.68 34.89
N GLY A 192 -8.84 4.40 34.52
CA GLY A 192 -10.06 3.86 33.92
C GLY A 192 -10.11 3.98 32.40
N TYR A 193 -9.03 4.44 31.75
CA TYR A 193 -8.99 4.71 30.32
C TYR A 193 -7.78 4.06 29.63
N ALA A 194 -7.87 3.99 28.31
CA ALA A 194 -6.79 3.48 27.45
C ALA A 194 -5.50 4.29 27.62
N THR A 195 -4.40 3.57 27.81
CA THR A 195 -3.05 4.13 27.99
C THR A 195 -2.57 4.77 26.70
N SER A 196 -1.91 5.93 26.83
CA SER A 196 -1.26 6.63 25.71
C SER A 196 0.25 6.51 25.80
N VAL A 197 0.86 5.73 24.90
CA VAL A 197 2.31 5.70 24.68
C VAL A 197 2.70 6.96 23.92
N LYS A 198 3.35 7.90 24.61
CA LYS A 198 3.70 9.22 24.07
C LYS A 198 4.86 9.15 23.08
N GLU A 199 4.98 10.19 22.25
CA GLU A 199 5.84 10.26 21.07
C GLU A 199 7.27 9.75 21.30
N ASN A 200 7.98 10.30 22.30
CA ASN A 200 9.36 9.88 22.59
C ASN A 200 9.46 8.44 23.09
N ALA A 201 8.42 7.93 23.76
CA ALA A 201 8.41 6.54 24.23
C ALA A 201 8.05 5.57 23.11
N LEU A 202 7.13 5.96 22.22
CA LEU A 202 6.77 5.21 21.02
C LEU A 202 7.96 5.10 20.06
N ASP A 203 8.67 6.21 19.84
CA ASP A 203 9.86 6.29 18.99
C ASP A 203 11.07 5.53 19.56
N ASP A 204 11.14 5.37 20.89
CA ASP A 204 12.18 4.58 21.59
C ASP A 204 11.86 3.08 21.57
N ARG A 205 11.61 2.55 20.38
CA ARG A 205 11.49 1.11 20.07
C ARG A 205 10.38 0.41 20.87
N TYR A 206 9.24 1.07 21.04
CA TYR A 206 8.11 0.50 21.77
C TYR A 206 7.49 -0.68 21.02
N GLU A 207 7.26 -1.78 21.74
CA GLU A 207 6.47 -2.94 21.31
C GLU A 207 5.71 -3.55 22.48
N ASP A 208 4.51 -4.07 22.22
CA ASP A 208 3.74 -4.91 23.14
C ASP A 208 2.85 -5.91 22.38
N GLU A 209 1.90 -6.55 23.06
CA GLU A 209 0.97 -7.51 22.44
C GLU A 209 -0.07 -6.88 21.50
N PHE A 210 -0.28 -5.56 21.60
CA PHE A 210 -1.24 -4.79 20.81
C PHE A 210 -0.56 -4.11 19.61
N PHE A 211 0.72 -3.81 19.70
CA PHE A 211 1.48 -3.07 18.70
C PHE A 211 2.93 -3.57 18.59
N TYR A 212 3.29 -4.13 17.44
CA TYR A 212 4.58 -4.80 17.26
C TYR A 212 4.96 -4.96 15.78
N THR A 213 6.22 -5.31 15.49
CA THR A 213 6.68 -5.65 14.15
C THR A 213 6.32 -7.10 13.78
N GLY A 214 5.64 -7.27 12.64
CA GLY A 214 5.28 -8.57 12.07
C GLY A 214 6.47 -9.33 11.49
N SER A 215 6.25 -10.61 11.13
CA SER A 215 7.30 -11.47 10.56
C SER A 215 7.84 -11.01 9.21
N ASP A 216 7.15 -10.10 8.54
CA ASP A 216 7.50 -9.45 7.28
C ASP A 216 7.94 -7.99 7.46
N GLY A 217 8.14 -7.53 8.69
CA GLY A 217 8.53 -6.16 9.01
C GLY A 217 7.38 -5.16 9.14
N GLY A 218 6.15 -5.55 8.78
CA GLY A 218 4.98 -4.66 8.87
C GLY A 218 4.66 -4.24 10.31
N MET A 219 4.16 -3.02 10.48
CA MET A 219 3.68 -2.50 11.77
C MET A 219 2.29 -3.05 12.07
N VAL A 220 2.20 -3.99 13.01
CA VAL A 220 0.97 -4.70 13.35
C VAL A 220 0.22 -3.98 14.46
N PHE A 221 -1.08 -3.80 14.24
CA PHE A 221 -2.05 -3.40 15.25
C PHE A 221 -2.95 -4.59 15.58
N TYR A 222 -3.15 -4.87 16.86
CA TYR A 222 -4.05 -5.86 17.40
C TYR A 222 -4.99 -5.21 18.41
N THR A 223 -6.30 -5.40 18.24
CA THR A 223 -7.33 -4.79 19.09
C THR A 223 -8.39 -5.82 19.47
N PRO A 224 -8.44 -6.27 20.73
CA PRO A 224 -9.51 -7.13 21.22
C PRO A 224 -10.82 -6.36 21.43
N VAL A 225 -11.95 -7.08 21.43
CA VAL A 225 -13.26 -6.52 21.83
C VAL A 225 -13.24 -6.11 23.29
N LYS A 226 -12.64 -6.94 24.15
CA LYS A 226 -12.44 -6.61 25.56
C LYS A 226 -11.28 -5.64 25.73
N GLY A 227 -11.55 -4.46 26.28
CA GLY A 227 -10.54 -3.48 26.63
C GLY A 227 -11.15 -2.25 27.28
N VAL A 228 -10.30 -1.30 27.66
CA VAL A 228 -10.74 0.03 28.08
C VAL A 228 -10.78 1.00 26.91
N THR A 229 -11.66 1.99 27.00
CA THR A 229 -11.83 3.01 25.95
C THR A 229 -11.06 4.29 26.32
N THR A 230 -10.87 5.20 25.35
CA THR A 230 -10.08 6.42 25.58
C THR A 230 -10.80 7.49 26.41
N SER A 231 -12.11 7.36 26.59
CA SER A 231 -12.93 8.26 27.41
C SER A 231 -14.31 7.66 27.65
N SER A 232 -15.09 8.26 28.55
CA SER A 232 -16.51 7.89 28.75
C SER A 232 -17.39 8.15 27.53
N GLY A 233 -16.91 8.92 26.54
CA GLY A 233 -17.67 9.28 25.33
C GLY A 233 -17.58 8.24 24.22
N THR A 234 -16.60 7.33 24.25
CA THR A 234 -16.43 6.29 23.24
C THR A 234 -16.84 4.92 23.77
N LYS A 235 -17.44 4.12 22.89
CA LYS A 235 -18.00 2.79 23.21
C LYS A 235 -17.15 1.63 22.71
N TYR A 236 -16.10 1.91 21.94
CA TYR A 236 -15.31 0.89 21.27
C TYR A 236 -13.83 1.04 21.59
N VAL A 237 -13.18 -0.12 21.71
CA VAL A 237 -11.77 -0.26 21.98
C VAL A 237 -10.96 0.13 20.74
N ARG A 238 -9.72 0.57 20.96
CA ARG A 238 -8.78 0.91 19.88
C ARG A 238 -7.34 0.55 20.24
N THR A 239 -6.59 0.24 19.20
CA THR A 239 -5.14 0.32 19.17
C THR A 239 -4.81 1.21 17.99
N GLU A 240 -4.52 2.48 18.23
CA GLU A 240 -4.60 3.51 17.19
C GLU A 240 -3.67 4.68 17.47
N LEU A 241 -2.98 5.12 16.43
CA LEU A 241 -2.11 6.29 16.43
C LEU A 241 -2.93 7.58 16.33
N ARG A 242 -2.42 8.63 16.97
CA ARG A 242 -2.90 10.01 16.89
C ARG A 242 -1.72 10.91 16.53
N GLU A 243 -1.83 11.64 15.43
CA GLU A 243 -0.76 12.51 14.91
C GLU A 243 -0.36 13.61 15.90
N MET A 244 0.92 13.92 16.02
CA MET A 244 1.50 14.85 16.99
C MET A 244 2.59 15.69 16.31
N LEU A 245 2.20 16.76 15.61
CA LEU A 245 3.17 17.62 14.90
C LEU A 245 4.18 18.31 15.82
N ARG A 246 3.95 18.30 17.15
CA ARG A 246 4.95 18.73 18.15
C ARG A 246 6.13 17.76 18.27
N ARG A 247 6.02 16.55 17.75
CA ARG A 247 7.09 15.55 17.65
C ARG A 247 7.87 15.32 18.96
N GLY A 248 7.14 15.07 20.05
CA GLY A 248 7.73 14.85 21.39
C GLY A 248 8.08 16.10 22.19
N ASP A 249 7.93 17.31 21.62
CA ASP A 249 8.10 18.57 22.35
C ASP A 249 6.89 18.88 23.23
N THR A 250 6.95 18.40 24.47
CA THR A 250 5.89 18.56 25.48
C THR A 250 5.69 20.00 25.97
N SER A 251 6.49 20.98 25.54
CA SER A 251 6.19 22.40 25.79
C SER A 251 4.97 22.88 24.97
N LYS A 252 4.64 22.17 23.88
CA LYS A 252 3.47 22.44 23.04
C LYS A 252 2.27 21.60 23.52
N SER A 253 1.11 22.26 23.66
CA SER A 253 -0.13 21.59 24.06
C SER A 253 -0.58 20.56 23.02
N THR A 254 -1.14 19.43 23.46
CA THR A 254 -1.73 18.41 22.56
C THR A 254 -2.83 19.00 21.67
N SER A 255 -3.67 19.89 22.21
CA SER A 255 -4.74 20.59 21.47
C SER A 255 -4.31 21.96 20.94
N GLY A 256 -3.03 22.34 21.06
CA GLY A 256 -2.52 23.62 20.62
C GLY A 256 -2.27 23.66 19.11
N LYS A 257 -2.32 24.86 18.51
CA LYS A 257 -2.13 25.05 17.06
C LYS A 257 -0.81 24.47 16.55
N GLU A 258 0.28 24.62 17.30
CA GLU A 258 1.61 24.12 16.89
C GLU A 258 1.73 22.59 16.83
N ASN A 259 0.79 21.84 17.43
CA ASN A 259 0.77 20.37 17.41
C ASN A 259 -0.24 19.79 16.40
N ASN A 260 -1.02 20.64 15.77
CA ASN A 260 -2.15 20.27 14.93
C ASN A 260 -2.10 21.07 13.63
N TRP A 261 -2.97 20.73 12.69
CA TRP A 261 -3.09 21.45 11.42
C TRP A 261 -4.51 22.00 11.24
N ALA A 262 -4.67 22.87 10.25
CA ALA A 262 -5.97 23.43 9.88
C ALA A 262 -6.13 23.48 8.37
N PHE A 263 -7.36 23.61 7.89
CA PHE A 263 -7.62 23.68 6.45
C PHE A 263 -7.14 25.01 5.89
N SER A 264 -6.69 25.05 4.64
CA SER A 264 -6.30 26.29 3.96
C SER A 264 -7.49 27.22 3.67
N SER A 265 -8.72 26.77 3.87
CA SER A 265 -9.95 27.57 3.76
C SER A 265 -10.20 28.50 4.96
N ILE A 266 -9.49 28.34 6.09
CA ILE A 266 -9.53 29.33 7.18
C ILE A 266 -8.94 30.69 6.71
N PRO A 267 -9.26 31.82 7.36
CA PRO A 267 -8.70 33.11 6.99
C PRO A 267 -7.16 33.09 6.98
N THR A 268 -6.55 33.63 5.92
CA THR A 268 -5.08 33.62 5.73
C THR A 268 -4.31 34.21 6.91
N GLY A 269 -4.87 35.19 7.62
CA GLY A 269 -4.26 35.78 8.82
C GLY A 269 -4.20 34.84 10.02
N ASP A 270 -5.04 33.81 10.05
CA ASP A 270 -5.15 32.84 11.13
C ASP A 270 -4.40 31.52 10.85
N GLN A 271 -3.84 31.38 9.63
CA GLN A 271 -3.00 30.25 9.24
C GLN A 271 -1.62 30.26 9.93
N SER A 272 -1.13 31.45 10.30
CA SER A 272 0.15 31.55 11.01
C SER A 272 0.06 30.94 12.41
N GLY A 273 0.94 29.99 12.74
CA GLY A 273 1.05 29.37 14.06
C GLY A 273 0.47 27.96 14.16
N TRP A 274 -0.16 27.46 13.10
CA TRP A 274 -0.47 26.03 12.98
C TRP A 274 0.80 25.21 12.70
N GLY A 275 0.81 23.95 13.14
CA GLY A 275 1.88 23.00 12.85
C GLY A 275 1.92 22.57 11.38
N GLY A 276 0.79 22.70 10.67
CA GLY A 276 0.66 22.48 9.24
C GLY A 276 -0.63 23.09 8.70
N ILE A 277 -0.67 23.31 7.38
CA ILE A 277 -1.89 23.68 6.65
C ILE A 277 -2.25 22.58 5.67
N ASP A 278 -3.55 22.32 5.54
CA ASP A 278 -4.07 21.18 4.77
C ASP A 278 -3.44 19.87 5.25
N GLY A 279 -3.63 18.76 4.52
CA GLY A 279 -2.99 17.52 4.94
C GLY A 279 -3.24 16.36 4.01
N GLN A 280 -2.25 15.48 3.90
CA GLN A 280 -2.38 14.20 3.24
C GLN A 280 -1.86 13.08 4.14
N MET A 281 -2.66 12.03 4.32
CA MET A 281 -2.23 10.78 4.96
C MET A 281 -2.31 9.64 3.94
N ASN A 282 -1.18 8.97 3.74
CA ASN A 282 -1.06 7.79 2.88
C ASN A 282 -0.77 6.56 3.74
N ALA A 283 -1.47 5.47 3.49
CA ALA A 283 -1.17 4.20 4.11
C ALA A 283 -1.25 3.05 3.11
N THR A 284 -0.37 2.06 3.27
CA THR A 284 -0.43 0.75 2.61
C THR A 284 -0.58 -0.29 3.70
N LEU A 285 -1.61 -1.13 3.63
CA LEU A 285 -1.94 -2.06 4.71
C LEU A 285 -2.65 -3.32 4.20
N ALA A 286 -2.70 -4.34 5.06
CA ALA A 286 -3.56 -5.50 4.91
C ALA A 286 -4.41 -5.69 6.17
N ILE A 287 -5.71 -5.96 5.98
CA ILE A 287 -6.59 -6.37 7.09
C ILE A 287 -6.41 -7.86 7.29
N ASN A 288 -5.85 -8.30 8.42
CA ASN A 288 -5.55 -9.71 8.64
C ASN A 288 -6.69 -10.46 9.35
N HIS A 289 -7.40 -9.76 10.24
CA HIS A 289 -8.53 -10.33 10.97
C HIS A 289 -9.53 -9.23 11.34
N VAL A 290 -10.80 -9.58 11.40
CA VAL A 290 -11.87 -8.75 11.95
C VAL A 290 -12.77 -9.62 12.83
N THR A 291 -13.58 -9.02 13.70
CA THR A 291 -14.48 -9.76 14.59
C THR A 291 -15.48 -10.62 13.80
N THR A 292 -15.87 -11.77 14.36
CA THR A 292 -16.73 -12.75 13.68
C THR A 292 -17.83 -13.36 14.55
N THR A 293 -17.87 -13.04 15.85
CA THR A 293 -18.64 -13.83 16.83
C THR A 293 -20.02 -13.26 17.16
N SER A 294 -20.34 -12.03 16.75
CA SER A 294 -21.66 -11.42 16.94
C SER A 294 -22.63 -11.70 15.79
N SER A 295 -23.93 -11.74 16.11
CA SER A 295 -25.01 -11.71 15.12
C SER A 295 -25.45 -10.30 14.73
N ASN A 296 -24.86 -9.26 15.32
CA ASN A 296 -25.15 -7.87 14.96
C ASN A 296 -24.34 -7.48 13.71
N GLU A 297 -24.96 -7.65 12.54
CA GLU A 297 -24.37 -7.36 11.24
C GLU A 297 -23.91 -5.90 11.10
N GLU A 298 -24.44 -4.96 11.88
CA GLU A 298 -23.99 -3.56 11.83
C GLU A 298 -22.63 -3.35 12.48
N GLN A 299 -22.19 -4.27 13.34
CA GLN A 299 -20.95 -4.17 14.10
C GLN A 299 -19.93 -5.25 13.72
N VAL A 300 -20.37 -6.50 13.55
CA VAL A 300 -19.47 -7.64 13.37
C VAL A 300 -18.60 -7.48 12.12
N GLY A 301 -17.29 -7.41 12.35
CA GLY A 301 -16.29 -7.33 11.30
C GLY A 301 -16.09 -5.93 10.72
N ARG A 302 -16.69 -4.90 11.32
CA ARG A 302 -16.51 -3.48 10.96
C ARG A 302 -15.39 -2.88 11.77
N ILE A 303 -14.45 -2.18 11.16
CA ILE A 303 -13.37 -1.43 11.83
C ILE A 303 -13.14 -0.10 11.11
N VAL A 304 -12.61 0.89 11.82
CA VAL A 304 -12.04 2.12 11.24
C VAL A 304 -10.52 1.99 11.18
N VAL A 305 -9.93 2.35 10.05
CA VAL A 305 -8.49 2.20 9.77
C VAL A 305 -7.74 3.50 9.49
N GLY A 306 -8.48 4.59 9.28
CA GLY A 306 -7.92 5.93 9.05
C GLY A 306 -8.97 7.01 9.34
N GLN A 307 -8.55 8.13 9.94
CA GLN A 307 -9.44 9.23 10.30
C GLN A 307 -8.74 10.58 10.17
N ILE A 308 -9.56 11.63 9.99
CA ILE A 308 -9.23 12.98 10.44
C ILE A 308 -10.20 13.28 11.58
N HIS A 309 -9.68 13.84 12.67
CA HIS A 309 -10.49 14.23 13.81
C HIS A 309 -10.26 15.72 14.11
N ALA A 310 -11.35 16.45 14.38
CA ALA A 310 -11.34 17.84 14.82
C ALA A 310 -11.34 17.93 16.37
N GLU A 311 -11.77 19.03 16.98
CA GLU A 311 -11.98 19.05 18.44
C GLU A 311 -13.11 18.10 18.87
N LYS A 312 -14.22 18.07 18.12
CA LYS A 312 -15.47 17.40 18.53
C LYS A 312 -16.07 16.43 17.53
N ASN A 313 -15.70 16.56 16.26
CA ASN A 313 -16.31 15.86 15.14
C ASN A 313 -15.23 15.27 14.24
N GLU A 314 -15.61 14.35 13.36
CA GLU A 314 -14.66 13.70 12.45
C GLU A 314 -14.92 14.08 10.98
N PRO A 315 -14.07 14.93 10.35
CA PRO A 315 -14.14 15.18 8.92
C PRO A 315 -14.16 13.90 8.07
N ILE A 316 -13.48 12.84 8.52
CA ILE A 316 -13.58 11.51 7.91
C ILE A 316 -13.31 10.39 8.92
N ARG A 317 -14.06 9.30 8.79
CA ARG A 317 -13.71 7.98 9.33
C ARG A 317 -13.80 6.94 8.22
N LEU A 318 -12.67 6.33 7.85
CA LEU A 318 -12.55 5.32 6.80
C LEU A 318 -12.71 3.92 7.39
N TYR A 319 -13.73 3.20 6.93
CA TYR A 319 -14.13 1.88 7.42
C TYR A 319 -13.73 0.75 6.47
N TYR A 320 -13.35 -0.38 7.05
CA TYR A 320 -13.41 -1.70 6.42
C TYR A 320 -14.50 -2.52 7.13
N HIS A 321 -15.32 -3.25 6.38
CA HIS A 321 -16.38 -4.07 6.96
C HIS A 321 -16.54 -5.40 6.21
N LYS A 322 -16.24 -6.51 6.90
CA LYS A 322 -16.39 -7.86 6.36
C LYS A 322 -17.22 -8.74 7.29
N LEU A 323 -18.41 -9.12 6.83
CA LEU A 323 -19.28 -10.04 7.58
C LEU A 323 -18.70 -11.46 7.64
N PRO A 324 -19.05 -12.23 8.68
CA PRO A 324 -18.79 -13.66 8.73
C PRO A 324 -19.32 -14.39 7.49
N GLY A 325 -18.50 -15.28 6.93
CA GLY A 325 -18.84 -16.06 5.73
C GLY A 325 -18.61 -15.37 4.38
N ASN A 326 -18.44 -14.04 4.35
CA ASN A 326 -18.02 -13.34 3.14
C ASN A 326 -16.53 -13.60 2.87
N SER A 327 -16.13 -13.64 1.60
CA SER A 327 -14.71 -13.72 1.19
C SER A 327 -14.04 -12.34 1.22
N ASN A 328 -14.80 -11.29 0.91
CA ASN A 328 -14.31 -9.92 0.79
C ASN A 328 -15.02 -8.97 1.76
N GLY A 329 -14.34 -7.90 2.16
CA GLY A 329 -14.91 -6.77 2.91
C GLY A 329 -15.19 -5.56 2.02
N ALA A 330 -16.19 -4.77 2.41
CA ALA A 330 -16.47 -3.47 1.82
C ALA A 330 -15.57 -2.38 2.42
N VAL A 331 -15.34 -1.32 1.65
CA VAL A 331 -14.62 -0.11 2.11
C VAL A 331 -15.48 1.11 1.84
N TYR A 332 -15.69 1.92 2.87
CA TYR A 332 -16.55 3.10 2.82
C TYR A 332 -16.12 4.09 3.89
N PHE A 333 -16.59 5.33 3.83
CA PHE A 333 -16.30 6.32 4.86
C PHE A 333 -17.52 7.16 5.23
N ALA A 334 -17.48 7.70 6.44
CA ALA A 334 -18.41 8.73 6.91
C ALA A 334 -17.70 10.08 6.92
N HIS A 335 -18.40 11.12 6.47
CA HIS A 335 -18.05 12.52 6.71
C HIS A 335 -19.04 13.11 7.70
N GLU A 336 -18.55 13.66 8.82
CA GLU A 336 -19.36 14.39 9.78
C GLU A 336 -19.11 15.89 9.65
N THR A 337 -20.16 16.71 9.73
CA THR A 337 -20.03 18.18 9.78
C THR A 337 -19.59 18.67 11.17
N SER A 338 -18.85 19.77 11.25
CA SER A 338 -18.49 20.42 12.51
C SER A 338 -19.72 21.11 13.12
N LYS A 339 -20.26 20.54 14.21
CA LYS A 339 -21.33 21.14 15.01
C LYS A 339 -21.10 20.83 16.48
N ALA A 340 -21.28 21.84 17.33
CA ALA A 340 -21.12 21.70 18.78
C ALA A 340 -22.01 20.63 19.43
N SER A 341 -23.09 20.20 18.77
CA SER A 341 -24.05 19.18 19.23
C SER A 341 -23.82 17.77 18.67
N GLY A 342 -22.76 17.55 17.89
CA GLY A 342 -22.65 16.42 16.97
C GLY A 342 -23.17 16.82 15.59
N GLY A 343 -22.38 16.51 14.57
CA GLY A 343 -22.64 16.88 13.18
C GLY A 343 -23.63 15.96 12.50
N ASP A 344 -24.10 16.39 11.33
CA ASP A 344 -24.78 15.50 10.41
C ASP A 344 -23.73 14.63 9.71
N GLU A 345 -24.00 13.32 9.63
CA GLU A 345 -23.15 12.35 8.95
C GLU A 345 -23.67 12.06 7.54
N THR A 346 -22.75 11.96 6.58
CA THR A 346 -23.02 11.43 5.24
C THR A 346 -22.05 10.30 4.94
N TRP A 347 -22.58 9.21 4.39
CA TRP A 347 -21.81 7.98 4.15
C TRP A 347 -21.59 7.73 2.66
N TYR A 348 -20.38 7.27 2.32
CA TYR A 348 -19.93 7.07 0.94
C TYR A 348 -19.25 5.72 0.78
N ASN A 349 -19.82 4.87 -0.08
CA ASN A 349 -19.19 3.62 -0.48
C ASN A 349 -18.06 3.88 -1.48
N LEU A 350 -16.90 3.25 -1.26
CA LEU A 350 -15.80 3.20 -2.22
C LEU A 350 -15.81 1.83 -2.93
N LEU A 351 -15.93 0.74 -2.16
CA LEU A 351 -16.01 -0.63 -2.66
C LEU A 351 -17.11 -1.41 -1.92
N GLY A 352 -17.83 -2.26 -2.62
CA GLY A 352 -18.82 -3.20 -2.05
C GLY A 352 -20.26 -2.70 -1.90
N ASN A 353 -20.51 -1.38 -1.81
CA ASN A 353 -21.86 -0.80 -1.67
C ASN A 353 -22.68 -1.40 -0.51
N MET A 354 -22.11 -1.38 0.69
CA MET A 354 -22.65 -2.07 1.86
C MET A 354 -23.63 -1.22 2.67
N VAL A 355 -23.48 0.11 2.65
CA VAL A 355 -24.28 1.03 3.45
C VAL A 355 -25.06 2.03 2.60
N ASP A 356 -26.20 2.51 3.10
CA ASP A 356 -26.92 3.63 2.51
C ASP A 356 -26.25 4.98 2.86
N SER A 357 -26.78 6.09 2.36
CA SER A 357 -26.23 7.43 2.62
C SER A 357 -26.34 7.90 4.08
N SER A 358 -27.11 7.19 4.91
CA SER A 358 -27.30 7.45 6.33
C SER A 358 -26.45 6.51 7.21
N GLY A 359 -25.69 5.59 6.60
CA GLY A 359 -24.83 4.63 7.28
C GLY A 359 -25.54 3.35 7.72
N ASN A 360 -26.81 3.16 7.35
CA ASN A 360 -27.50 1.91 7.63
C ASN A 360 -27.02 0.83 6.66
N LEU A 361 -27.02 -0.44 7.09
CA LEU A 361 -26.76 -1.54 6.18
C LEU A 361 -27.80 -1.59 5.06
N ASP A 362 -27.32 -1.59 3.82
CA ASP A 362 -28.12 -1.76 2.60
C ASP A 362 -27.92 -3.14 1.99
N SER A 363 -26.76 -3.77 2.20
CA SER A 363 -26.43 -5.11 1.69
C SER A 363 -25.55 -5.89 2.66
N THR A 364 -25.85 -7.18 2.81
CA THR A 364 -25.01 -8.16 3.54
C THR A 364 -24.32 -9.16 2.61
N SER A 365 -24.56 -9.04 1.30
CA SER A 365 -23.99 -9.95 0.30
C SER A 365 -22.47 -9.80 0.20
N ASN A 366 -21.78 -10.89 -0.13
CA ASN A 366 -20.33 -10.86 -0.37
C ASN A 366 -19.97 -9.83 -1.47
N PRO A 367 -19.20 -8.76 -1.16
CA PRO A 367 -18.87 -7.72 -2.12
C PRO A 367 -17.78 -8.20 -3.09
N SER A 368 -18.14 -8.51 -4.34
CA SER A 368 -17.17 -9.01 -5.34
C SER A 368 -16.05 -8.00 -5.68
N SER A 369 -16.33 -6.70 -5.56
CA SER A 369 -15.35 -5.62 -5.71
C SER A 369 -14.62 -5.26 -4.40
N GLY A 370 -14.93 -5.96 -3.31
CA GLY A 370 -14.33 -5.73 -1.99
C GLY A 370 -12.88 -6.18 -1.89
N ILE A 371 -12.34 -6.09 -0.68
CA ILE A 371 -10.94 -6.44 -0.36
C ILE A 371 -10.92 -7.65 0.57
N ALA A 372 -10.20 -8.71 0.19
CA ALA A 372 -10.08 -9.90 1.03
C ALA A 372 -9.22 -9.63 2.28
N LEU A 373 -9.30 -10.51 3.27
CA LEU A 373 -8.31 -10.49 4.35
C LEU A 373 -6.93 -10.85 3.78
N ASP A 374 -5.87 -10.31 4.39
CA ASP A 374 -4.47 -10.40 3.99
C ASP A 374 -4.15 -9.83 2.59
N GLU A 375 -5.14 -9.30 1.87
CA GLU A 375 -4.94 -8.58 0.62
C GLU A 375 -4.44 -7.16 0.91
N THR A 376 -3.27 -6.83 0.35
CA THR A 376 -2.68 -5.49 0.50
C THR A 376 -3.39 -4.48 -0.40
N PHE A 377 -3.69 -3.32 0.15
CA PHE A 377 -4.19 -2.15 -0.57
C PHE A 377 -3.68 -0.87 0.09
N SER A 378 -3.82 0.24 -0.61
CA SER A 378 -3.47 1.55 -0.07
C SER A 378 -4.67 2.48 -0.03
N TYR A 379 -4.64 3.42 0.90
CA TYR A 379 -5.52 4.58 0.90
C TYR A 379 -4.71 5.88 0.94
N SER A 380 -5.25 6.93 0.33
CA SER A 380 -4.87 8.33 0.54
C SER A 380 -6.09 9.09 1.05
N ILE A 381 -5.92 9.85 2.13
CA ILE A 381 -6.89 10.82 2.63
C ILE A 381 -6.23 12.19 2.51
N THR A 382 -6.75 13.03 1.62
CA THR A 382 -6.19 14.35 1.32
C THR A 382 -7.23 15.43 1.61
N VAL A 383 -6.81 16.51 2.26
CA VAL A 383 -7.54 17.75 2.39
C VAL A 383 -6.82 18.86 1.65
N GLU A 384 -7.53 19.54 0.75
CA GLU A 384 -7.07 20.75 0.05
C GLU A 384 -8.14 21.85 0.20
N GLY A 385 -7.96 22.72 1.19
CA GLY A 385 -8.98 23.67 1.64
C GLY A 385 -10.26 22.94 2.06
N ASP A 386 -11.35 23.18 1.33
CA ASP A 386 -12.64 22.52 1.61
C ASP A 386 -12.84 21.21 0.86
N LYS A 387 -11.83 20.66 0.18
CA LYS A 387 -11.95 19.38 -0.52
C LYS A 387 -11.41 18.26 0.33
N LEU A 388 -12.23 17.24 0.59
CA LEU A 388 -11.78 15.95 1.10
C LEU A 388 -11.72 14.97 -0.08
N ILE A 389 -10.54 14.43 -0.36
CA ILE A 389 -10.29 13.48 -1.44
C ILE A 389 -9.83 12.17 -0.81
N VAL A 390 -10.55 11.09 -1.10
CA VAL A 390 -10.22 9.74 -0.64
C VAL A 390 -9.95 8.86 -1.85
N VAL A 391 -8.78 8.25 -1.92
CA VAL A 391 -8.38 7.36 -3.01
C VAL A 391 -8.00 6.01 -2.43
N LEU A 392 -8.50 4.93 -3.02
CA LEU A 392 -8.02 3.57 -2.79
C LEU A 392 -7.21 3.12 -4.00
N SER A 393 -6.09 2.46 -3.75
CA SER A 393 -5.27 1.87 -4.81
C SER A 393 -4.82 0.45 -4.46
N LYS A 394 -4.55 -0.32 -5.50
CA LYS A 394 -3.89 -1.64 -5.42
C LYS A 394 -2.79 -1.67 -6.46
N ASN A 395 -1.59 -2.09 -6.06
CA ASN A 395 -0.43 -2.17 -6.95
C ASN A 395 -0.15 -0.84 -7.69
N GLY A 396 -0.30 0.29 -6.98
CA GLY A 396 -0.13 1.63 -7.54
C GLY A 396 -1.24 2.11 -8.48
N ALA A 397 -2.23 1.27 -8.80
CA ALA A 397 -3.37 1.65 -9.62
C ALA A 397 -4.56 2.06 -8.75
N GLU A 398 -5.18 3.20 -9.06
CA GLU A 398 -6.45 3.62 -8.44
C GLU A 398 -7.55 2.59 -8.73
N ILE A 399 -8.25 2.16 -7.68
CA ILE A 399 -9.38 1.23 -7.77
C ILE A 399 -10.70 1.88 -7.35
N ALA A 400 -10.66 2.97 -6.58
CA ALA A 400 -11.80 3.79 -6.23
C ALA A 400 -11.35 5.18 -5.78
N ALA A 401 -12.16 6.20 -6.04
CA ALA A 401 -11.91 7.54 -5.53
C ALA A 401 -13.23 8.26 -5.21
N LYS A 402 -13.18 9.17 -4.23
CA LYS A 402 -14.29 10.03 -3.88
C LYS A 402 -13.79 11.40 -3.43
N GLU A 403 -14.34 12.45 -4.04
CA GLU A 403 -14.21 13.83 -3.58
C GLU A 403 -15.50 14.25 -2.85
N VAL A 404 -15.34 14.94 -1.72
CA VAL A 404 -16.41 15.55 -0.93
C VAL A 404 -16.08 17.04 -0.75
N ASN A 405 -17.06 17.88 -1.05
CA ASN A 405 -16.97 19.33 -0.80
C ASN A 405 -17.45 19.62 0.64
N MET A 406 -16.54 20.12 1.47
CA MET A 406 -16.72 20.44 2.88
C MET A 406 -16.96 21.94 3.15
N ALA A 407 -17.20 22.77 2.13
CA ALA A 407 -17.30 24.23 2.29
C ALA A 407 -18.46 24.70 3.19
N ASN A 408 -19.42 23.82 3.51
CA ASN A 408 -20.50 24.10 4.45
C ASN A 408 -20.47 23.17 5.67
N SER A 409 -19.33 22.52 5.90
CA SER A 409 -19.13 21.57 7.00
C SER A 409 -18.60 22.25 8.25
N GLY A 410 -18.25 23.55 8.22
CA GLY A 410 -17.84 24.32 9.40
C GLY A 410 -16.41 24.04 9.89
N TYR A 411 -15.60 23.36 9.09
CA TYR A 411 -14.18 23.11 9.38
C TYR A 411 -13.26 24.25 8.91
N ASP A 412 -13.82 25.24 8.23
CA ASP A 412 -13.21 26.52 7.84
C ASP A 412 -13.16 27.55 8.99
N ASP A 413 -13.58 27.16 10.20
CA ASP A 413 -13.42 27.93 11.43
C ASP A 413 -12.01 27.74 12.02
N ALA A 414 -11.29 28.84 12.22
CA ALA A 414 -9.90 28.89 12.71
C ALA A 414 -9.70 28.48 14.18
N ASP A 415 -10.79 28.17 14.89
CA ASP A 415 -10.74 27.52 16.21
C ASP A 415 -10.72 25.98 16.12
N ASN A 416 -11.07 25.39 14.96
CA ASN A 416 -10.93 23.96 14.75
C ASN A 416 -9.46 23.59 14.49
N TYR A 417 -9.00 22.58 15.21
CA TYR A 417 -7.72 21.93 14.96
C TYR A 417 -7.95 20.52 14.45
N MET A 418 -7.10 20.07 13.54
CA MET A 418 -7.16 18.77 12.90
C MET A 418 -5.94 17.93 13.25
N TYR A 419 -6.14 16.62 13.26
CA TYR A 419 -5.08 15.63 13.36
C TYR A 419 -5.52 14.33 12.70
N PHE A 420 -4.58 13.65 12.06
CA PHE A 420 -4.79 12.31 11.52
C PHE A 420 -4.79 11.24 12.61
N LYS A 421 -5.43 10.10 12.30
CA LYS A 421 -5.38 8.88 13.09
C LYS A 421 -5.31 7.66 12.17
N ALA A 422 -4.56 6.63 12.55
CA ALA A 422 -4.39 5.39 11.80
C ALA A 422 -4.18 4.21 12.74
N GLY A 423 -4.63 3.02 12.35
CA GLY A 423 -4.54 1.80 13.16
C GLY A 423 -5.88 1.05 13.16
N ILE A 424 -6.37 0.65 14.34
CA ILE A 424 -7.66 -0.02 14.49
C ILE A 424 -8.51 0.69 15.54
N TYR A 425 -9.66 1.20 15.12
CA TYR A 425 -10.76 1.54 16.01
C TYR A 425 -11.94 0.60 15.76
N LEU A 426 -12.26 -0.25 16.75
CA LEU A 426 -12.90 -1.56 16.51
C LEU A 426 -14.35 -1.53 16.05
N GLN A 427 -15.15 -0.49 16.34
CA GLN A 427 -16.57 -0.37 15.93
C GLN A 427 -17.52 -1.54 16.28
N ASP A 428 -17.05 -2.50 17.06
CA ASP A 428 -17.78 -3.67 17.55
C ASP A 428 -17.56 -3.83 19.04
N ASN A 429 -18.64 -3.80 19.81
CA ASN A 429 -18.68 -4.16 21.22
C ASN A 429 -19.79 -5.18 21.50
N SER A 430 -20.24 -5.86 20.46
CA SER A 430 -21.28 -6.88 20.47
C SER A 430 -20.72 -8.29 20.30
N SER A 431 -19.54 -8.42 19.70
CA SER A 431 -18.77 -9.67 19.62
C SER A 431 -18.26 -10.12 20.98
N ASN A 432 -17.84 -11.37 21.08
CA ASN A 432 -17.30 -11.93 22.32
C ASN A 432 -16.04 -11.19 22.75
N ASP A 433 -15.82 -11.09 24.06
CA ASP A 433 -14.66 -10.43 24.68
C ASP A 433 -13.30 -10.88 24.13
N ASP A 434 -13.17 -12.15 23.71
CA ASP A 434 -11.94 -12.76 23.20
C ASP A 434 -11.78 -12.64 21.67
N ASP A 435 -12.77 -12.08 20.98
CA ASP A 435 -12.69 -11.75 19.55
C ASP A 435 -11.88 -10.46 19.33
N TYR A 436 -11.41 -10.23 18.11
CA TYR A 436 -10.44 -9.16 17.83
C TYR A 436 -10.41 -8.73 16.36
N ALA A 437 -9.75 -7.61 16.10
CA ALA A 437 -9.27 -7.24 14.77
C ALA A 437 -7.75 -7.12 14.75
N LYS A 438 -7.15 -7.39 13.58
CA LYS A 438 -5.72 -7.28 13.33
C LYS A 438 -5.47 -6.67 11.96
N VAL A 439 -4.58 -5.69 11.89
CA VAL A 439 -4.21 -4.95 10.68
C VAL A 439 -2.71 -4.76 10.67
N THR A 440 -2.08 -4.99 9.52
CA THR A 440 -0.64 -4.78 9.33
C THR A 440 -0.45 -3.62 8.36
N PHE A 441 0.24 -2.57 8.80
CA PHE A 441 0.64 -1.44 7.97
C PHE A 441 2.05 -1.69 7.42
N TYR A 442 2.22 -1.47 6.13
CA TYR A 442 3.50 -1.51 5.42
C TYR A 442 4.00 -0.09 5.13
N LYS A 443 3.09 0.87 5.00
CA LYS A 443 3.41 2.29 4.87
C LYS A 443 2.44 3.12 5.68
N LEU A 444 2.95 4.18 6.30
CA LEU A 444 2.15 5.23 6.92
C LEU A 444 2.96 6.53 6.87
N ASP A 445 2.49 7.49 6.11
CA ASP A 445 3.09 8.82 6.02
C ASP A 445 2.00 9.88 6.11
N ASN A 446 2.31 11.00 6.77
CA ASN A 446 1.52 12.23 6.69
C ASN A 446 2.37 13.37 6.11
N SER A 447 1.71 14.39 5.57
CA SER A 447 2.36 15.62 5.11
C SER A 447 1.41 16.80 5.14
N HIS A 448 1.96 18.00 5.32
CA HIS A 448 1.26 19.27 5.36
C HIS A 448 2.04 20.35 4.58
N ASP A 449 1.35 21.41 4.15
CA ASP A 449 1.94 22.57 3.47
C ASP A 449 2.67 23.55 4.40
#